data_AF-A0A933F8Z4-F1
#
_entry.id   AF-A0A933F8Z4-F1
#
_cell.length_a   1.000
_cell.length_b   1.000
_cell.length_c   1.000
_cell.angle_alpha   90.00
_cell.angle_beta   90.00
_cell.angle_gamma   90.00
#
_symmetry.space_group_name_H-M   'P 1'
#
loop_
_entity.id
_entity.type
_entity.pdbx_description
1 polymer ?
#
loop_
_entity_poly.entity_id
_entity_poly.type
_entity_poly.pdbx_seq_one_letter_code
_entity_poly.pdbx_strand_id
1 'polypeptide(L)' 'LRDLEGLTNPEVAAILGTTVLAAKSRLHRARLALRERLAAYFERGGERA' A
#
# COMPACT_ATOMS: atom_id res chain seq x y z
N LEU A 1 2.81 1.29 8.04
CA LEU A 1 2.65 2.75 8.29
C LEU A 1 1.22 3.20 8.02
N ARG A 2 0.82 3.60 6.81
CA ARG A 2 -0.57 4.06 6.62
C ARG A 2 -1.62 2.95 6.68
N ASP A 3 -1.46 1.89 5.89
CA ASP A 3 -2.51 0.87 5.71
C ASP A 3 -2.70 -0.07 6.90
N LEU A 4 -1.72 -0.10 7.82
CA LEU A 4 -1.73 -0.97 9.00
C LEU A 4 -1.71 -0.18 10.31
N GLU A 5 -0.98 0.94 10.37
CA GLU A 5 -0.82 1.74 11.61
C GLU A 5 -1.77 2.96 11.64
N GLY A 6 -2.62 3.14 10.63
CA GLY A 6 -3.59 4.26 10.59
C GLY A 6 -2.99 5.65 10.33
N LEU A 7 -1.69 5.74 10.02
CA LEU A 7 -1.01 7.04 9.83
C LEU A 7 -1.49 7.82 8.60
N THR A 8 -1.54 9.14 8.74
CA THR A 8 -1.81 10.08 7.65
C THR A 8 -0.58 10.25 6.74
N ASN A 9 -0.78 10.76 5.50
CA ASN A 9 0.35 10.99 4.59
C ASN A 9 1.38 11.99 5.14
N PRO A 10 0.98 13.10 5.80
CA PRO A 10 1.94 14.01 6.45
C PRO A 10 2.80 13.32 7.51
N GLU A 11 2.19 12.50 8.39
CA GLU A 11 2.93 11.78 9.43
C GLU A 11 3.92 10.77 8.82
N VAL A 12 3.49 10.01 7.82
CA VAL A 12 4.39 9.09 7.08
C VAL A 12 5.53 9.85 6.41
N ALA A 13 5.25 11.03 5.85
CA ALA A 13 6.24 11.85 5.20
C ALA A 13 7.30 12.37 6.20
N ALA A 14 6.86 12.81 7.38
CA ALA A 14 7.73 13.24 8.47
C ALA A 14 8.61 12.08 8.99
N ILE A 15 8.02 10.92 9.27
CA ILE A 15 8.73 9.73 9.76
C ILE A 15 9.79 9.26 8.76
N LEU A 16 9.47 9.27 7.47
CA LEU A 16 10.35 8.79 6.41
C LEU A 16 11.29 9.87 5.83
N GLY A 17 11.30 11.09 6.39
CA GLY A 17 12.15 12.18 5.92
C GLY A 17 11.93 12.53 4.44
N THR A 18 10.67 12.59 4.00
CA THR A 18 10.29 12.75 2.59
C THR A 18 9.17 13.77 2.42
N THR A 19 8.89 14.16 1.17
CA THR A 19 7.69 14.95 0.86
C THR A 19 6.41 14.10 0.90
N VAL A 20 5.28 14.75 1.19
CA VAL A 20 3.93 14.15 1.15
C VAL A 20 3.62 13.55 -0.23
N LEU A 21 4.04 14.22 -1.31
CA LEU A 21 3.84 13.73 -2.67
C LEU A 21 4.61 12.42 -2.91
N ALA A 22 5.88 12.37 -2.51
CA ALA A 22 6.69 11.16 -2.62
C ALA A 22 6.16 10.02 -1.74
N ALA A 23 5.61 10.31 -0.55
CA ALA A 23 4.95 9.31 0.29
C ALA A 23 3.72 8.72 -0.41
N LYS A 24 2.86 9.56 -1.01
CA LYS A 24 1.70 9.12 -1.81
C LYS A 24 2.12 8.23 -2.99
N SER A 25 3.11 8.66 -3.77
CA SER A 25 3.59 7.89 -4.93
C SER A 25 4.16 6.53 -4.52
N ARG A 26 4.93 6.47 -3.43
CA ARG A 26 5.48 5.20 -2.91
C ARG A 26 4.38 4.26 -2.43
N LEU A 27 3.41 4.75 -1.67
CA LEU A 27 2.27 3.97 -1.20
C LEU A 27 1.46 3.38 -2.35
N HIS A 28 1.17 4.18 -3.38
CA HIS A 28 0.45 3.71 -4.56
C HIS A 28 1.17 2.55 -5.26
N ARG A 29 2.48 2.71 -5.52
CA ARG A 29 3.29 1.65 -6.15
C ARG A 29 3.37 0.39 -5.28
N ALA A 30 3.51 0.54 -3.97
CA ALA A 30 3.53 -0.59 -3.05
C ALA A 30 2.23 -1.39 -3.10
N ARG A 31 1.08 -0.70 -3.14
CA ARG A 31 -0.24 -1.37 -3.27
C ARG A 31 -0.42 -2.05 -4.62
N LEU A 32 0.05 -1.46 -5.72
CA LEU A 32 0.01 -2.10 -7.03
C LEU A 32 0.83 -3.40 -7.05
N ALA A 33 2.07 -3.35 -6.58
CA ALA A 33 2.94 -4.51 -6.49
C ALA A 33 2.37 -5.60 -5.56
N LEU A 34 1.74 -5.20 -4.45
CA LEU A 34 1.08 -6.15 -3.55
C LEU A 34 -0.13 -6.81 -4.22
N ARG A 35 -0.96 -6.03 -4.93
CA ARG A 35 -2.10 -6.54 -5.70
C ARG A 35 -1.66 -7.57 -6.73
N GLU A 36 -0.61 -7.28 -7.49
CA GLU A 36 -0.06 -8.22 -8.48
C GLU A 36 0.43 -9.52 -7.84
N ARG A 37 1.12 -9.43 -6.71
CA ARG A 37 1.59 -10.62 -5.96
C ARG A 37 0.46 -11.48 -5.42
N LEU A 38 -0.64 -10.83 -5.00
CA LEU A 38 -1.80 -11.53 -4.44
C LEU A 38 -2.83 -11.93 -5.49
N ALA A 39 -2.69 -11.54 -6.75
CA ALA A 39 -3.65 -11.82 -7.81
C ALA A 39 -4.00 -13.32 -7.89
N ALA A 40 -2.98 -14.18 -7.94
CA ALA A 40 -3.17 -15.63 -8.00
C ALA A 40 -3.83 -16.22 -6.73
N TYR A 41 -3.70 -15.57 -5.57
CA TYR A 41 -4.39 -15.99 -4.35
C TYR A 41 -5.90 -15.72 -4.45
N PHE A 42 -6.28 -14.54 -4.95
CA PHE A 42 -7.67 -14.15 -5.10
C PHE A 42 -8.36 -14.86 -6.28
N GLU A 43 -7.64 -15.18 -7.35
CA GLU A 43 -8.16 -16.00 -8.45
C GLU A 43 -8.57 -17.40 -7.99
N ARG A 44 -7.78 -18.05 -7.12
CA ARG A 44 -8.12 -19.37 -6.55
C ARG A 44 -9.15 -19.31 -5.42
N GLY A 45 -9.25 -18.18 -4.72
CA GLY A 45 -10.21 -17.97 -3.63
C GLY A 45 -11.62 -17.66 -4.12
N GLY A 46 -11.75 -17.06 -5.30
CA GLY A 46 -13.04 -16.74 -5.92
C GLY A 46 -13.86 -17.94 -6.41
N GLU A 47 -13.24 -19.11 -6.55
CA GLU A 47 -13.94 -20.36 -6.91
C GLU A 47 -14.61 -21.06 -5.71
N ARG A 48 -14.33 -20.61 -4.48
CA ARG A 48 -14.90 -21.18 -3.25
C ARG A 48 -15.91 -20.26 -2.55
N ALA A 49 -16.32 -19.17 -3.20
CA ALA A 49 -17.31 -18.21 -2.70
C ALA A 49 -18.66 -18.40 -3.39
#